data_AF-A0A820I260-F1
#
_entry.id   AF-A0A820I260-F1
#
_cell.length_a   1.000
_cell.length_b   1.000
_cell.length_c   1.000
_cell.angle_alpha   90.00
_cell.angle_beta   90.00
_cell.angle_gamma   90.00
#
_symmetry.space_group_name_H-M   'P 1'
#
loop_
_entity.id
_entity.type
_entity.pdbx_description
1 polymer ?
#
loop_
_entity_poly.entity_id
_entity_poly.type
_entity_poly.pdbx_seq_one_letter_code
_entity_poly.pdbx_strand_id
1 'polypeptide(L)'
;SNVLSETDFIIQSNTTVNQFIQLTIINFGLLLDTEHLFLQVDQPFKVPDYVQESLYEKTTDLYNPDLWKLIFSFTGMFNTTGVFNNCVCAINPYCQRQSGLYNPIITSNNTSVSIMTYAIPGSIDGCYALDSFLFSSLECFYSNSDCLSILLTYMNTSYNVIDTEIPWFSPEPLKYDPLSNHFLPNTSLSDIIKEMMIEQWNYEASFNLYYKTCAPNYCTYSYTARTYNYIGVITKIISTIGGLIIALRFITPHMVNFIYQFFQTKIKTSKQNKFFTRMKILFKNLLKLLYTELITLTIFPSYSFGQINDRIKAKRLNQLASRLYVLLLITGVVILSLQTLVQPEILTKTYTKPSLETYEYLLENHGDTLHCPCSITSSTYGKYIKIEPIFHQVCSSQFISNEWRINTTTGLVSNLSNYDRRDYRRFLSAHLQYLAGLCDLSNQSVNAFI
;
A
#
# COMPACT_ATOMS: atom_id res chain seq x y z
N SER A 1 3.13 17.69 7.60
CA SER A 1 3.89 16.45 7.81
C SER A 1 5.35 16.79 8.04
N ASN A 2 6.07 16.04 8.87
CA ASN A 2 7.53 16.15 8.99
C ASN A 2 8.19 15.48 7.77
N VAL A 3 9.40 15.89 7.40
CA VAL A 3 10.23 15.14 6.44
C VAL A 3 10.54 13.76 7.05
N LEU A 4 10.29 12.70 6.29
CA LEU A 4 10.60 11.33 6.70
C LEU A 4 12.10 11.08 6.69
N SER A 5 12.57 10.21 7.59
CA SER A 5 13.91 9.63 7.46
C SER A 5 14.01 8.80 6.19
N GLU A 6 15.22 8.56 5.69
CA GLU A 6 15.42 7.71 4.51
C GLU A 6 14.87 6.30 4.73
N THR A 7 15.11 5.73 5.91
CA THR A 7 14.59 4.42 6.30
C THR A 7 13.06 4.39 6.30
N ASP A 8 12.42 5.39 6.92
CA ASP A 8 10.95 5.47 6.95
C ASP A 8 10.36 5.69 5.55
N PHE A 9 11.03 6.51 4.73
CA PHE A 9 10.66 6.72 3.34
C PHE A 9 10.71 5.42 2.53
N ILE A 10 11.76 4.61 2.69
CA ILE A 10 11.89 3.31 2.00
C ILE A 10 10.77 2.37 2.46
N ILE A 11 10.53 2.25 3.77
CA ILE A 11 9.47 1.38 4.32
C ILE A 11 8.10 1.82 3.79
N GLN A 12 7.81 3.12 3.82
CA GLN A 12 6.54 3.65 3.34
C GLN A 12 6.40 3.50 1.82
N SER A 13 7.47 3.70 1.06
CA SER A 13 7.48 3.53 -0.40
C SER A 13 7.20 2.07 -0.77
N ASN A 14 7.90 1.12 -0.15
CA ASN A 14 7.67 -0.31 -0.39
C ASN A 14 6.24 -0.72 -0.06
N THR A 15 5.71 -0.24 1.07
CA THR A 15 4.33 -0.51 1.47
C THR A 15 3.33 0.05 0.47
N THR A 16 3.55 1.29 0.02
CA THR A 16 2.68 1.97 -0.95
C THR A 16 2.71 1.29 -2.31
N VAL A 17 3.90 0.95 -2.80
CA VAL A 17 4.07 0.24 -4.09
C VAL A 17 3.41 -1.14 -4.03
N ASN A 18 3.61 -1.90 -2.95
CA ASN A 18 2.96 -3.20 -2.79
C ASN A 18 1.42 -3.08 -2.77
N GLN A 19 0.88 -2.10 -2.05
CA GLN A 19 -0.57 -1.84 -2.06
C GLN A 19 -1.08 -1.49 -3.46
N PHE A 20 -0.33 -0.64 -4.18
CA PHE A 20 -0.66 -0.29 -5.55
C PHE A 20 -0.68 -1.52 -6.47
N ILE A 21 0.38 -2.33 -6.45
CA ILE A 21 0.49 -3.55 -7.27
C ILE A 21 -0.71 -4.46 -7.01
N GLN A 22 -1.02 -4.74 -5.74
CA GLN A 22 -2.14 -5.60 -5.37
C GLN A 22 -3.49 -5.06 -5.85
N LEU A 23 -3.75 -3.76 -5.66
CA LEU A 23 -4.99 -3.14 -6.12
C LEU A 23 -5.10 -3.17 -7.64
N THR A 24 -3.99 -2.98 -8.36
CA THR A 24 -3.98 -2.98 -9.83
C THR A 24 -4.27 -4.36 -10.39
N ILE A 25 -3.61 -5.39 -9.84
CA ILE A 25 -3.87 -6.79 -10.19
C ILE A 25 -5.34 -7.14 -9.93
N ILE A 26 -5.89 -6.78 -8.76
CA ILE A 26 -7.30 -7.04 -8.43
C ILE A 26 -8.24 -6.33 -9.41
N ASN A 27 -8.02 -5.05 -9.69
CA ASN A 27 -8.87 -4.28 -10.60
C ASN A 27 -8.81 -4.82 -12.02
N PHE A 28 -7.62 -5.22 -12.47
CA PHE A 28 -7.43 -5.85 -13.78
C PHE A 28 -8.15 -7.20 -13.86
N GLY A 29 -8.02 -8.04 -12.83
CA GLY A 29 -8.75 -9.30 -12.72
C GLY A 29 -10.27 -9.12 -12.75
N LEU A 30 -10.81 -8.14 -12.02
CA LEU A 30 -12.24 -7.82 -12.03
C LEU A 30 -12.73 -7.35 -13.40
N LEU A 31 -11.91 -6.59 -14.13
CA LEU A 31 -12.22 -6.17 -15.50
C LEU A 31 -12.32 -7.40 -16.41
N LEU A 32 -11.37 -8.33 -16.33
CA LEU A 32 -11.40 -9.57 -17.12
C LEU A 32 -12.60 -10.45 -16.79
N ASP A 33 -12.90 -10.64 -15.51
CA ASP A 33 -14.05 -11.44 -15.08
C ASP A 33 -15.36 -10.80 -15.57
N THR A 34 -15.43 -9.46 -15.58
CA THR A 34 -16.59 -8.72 -16.11
C THR A 34 -16.73 -8.91 -17.61
N GLU A 35 -15.66 -8.73 -18.39
CA GLU A 35 -15.66 -8.98 -19.84
C GLU A 35 -16.01 -10.44 -20.16
N HIS A 36 -15.49 -11.38 -19.39
CA HIS A 36 -15.80 -12.79 -19.54
C HIS A 36 -17.29 -13.07 -19.32
N LEU A 37 -17.88 -12.51 -18.25
CA LEU A 37 -19.32 -12.63 -18.00
C LEU A 37 -20.16 -12.00 -19.11
N PHE A 38 -19.77 -10.84 -19.65
CA PHE A 38 -20.46 -10.22 -20.78
C PHE A 38 -20.45 -11.13 -22.01
N LEU A 39 -19.31 -11.72 -22.35
CA LEU A 39 -19.22 -12.64 -23.49
C LEU A 39 -20.06 -13.90 -23.30
N GLN A 40 -20.17 -14.43 -22.08
CA GLN A 40 -21.04 -15.59 -21.80
C GLN A 40 -22.53 -15.28 -21.98
N VAL A 41 -22.94 -14.03 -21.79
CA VAL A 41 -24.34 -13.59 -21.95
C VAL A 41 -24.66 -13.24 -23.41
N ASP A 42 -23.74 -12.55 -24.09
CA ASP A 42 -23.98 -11.97 -25.42
C ASP A 42 -23.56 -12.86 -26.60
N GLN A 43 -22.67 -13.84 -26.39
CA GLN A 43 -22.33 -14.80 -27.43
C GLN A 43 -23.27 -16.02 -27.35
N PRO A 44 -24.17 -16.24 -28.31
CA PRO A 44 -24.90 -17.50 -28.35
C PRO A 44 -23.88 -18.64 -28.48
N PHE A 45 -24.08 -19.69 -27.70
CA PHE A 45 -23.29 -20.93 -27.76
C PHE A 45 -23.01 -21.28 -29.22
N LYS A 46 -21.77 -21.65 -29.52
CA LYS A 46 -21.42 -22.09 -30.86
C LYS A 46 -22.33 -23.26 -31.23
N VAL A 47 -23.24 -23.02 -32.17
CA VAL A 47 -24.05 -24.10 -32.75
C VAL A 47 -23.02 -25.10 -33.30
N PRO A 48 -23.09 -26.38 -32.91
CA PRO A 48 -22.21 -27.39 -33.49
C PRO A 48 -22.40 -27.29 -35.00
N ASP A 49 -21.33 -27.49 -35.76
CA ASP A 49 -21.44 -27.70 -37.21
C ASP A 49 -22.23 -29.00 -37.45
N TYR A 50 -23.55 -28.94 -37.26
CA TYR A 50 -24.53 -29.90 -37.75
C TYR A 50 -25.00 -29.42 -39.12
N VAL A 51 -24.02 -29.20 -40.00
CA VAL A 51 -24.22 -29.25 -41.43
C VAL A 51 -23.30 -30.39 -41.84
N GLN A 52 -23.76 -31.65 -41.87
CA GLN A 52 -24.54 -32.19 -42.98
C GLN A 52 -24.46 -31.36 -44.27
N GLU A 53 -23.24 -31.03 -44.64
CA GLU A 53 -22.76 -31.06 -46.01
C GLU A 53 -21.69 -32.15 -45.94
N SER A 54 -21.85 -33.38 -46.40
CA SER A 54 -22.28 -33.72 -47.77
C SER A 54 -22.08 -32.59 -48.76
N LEU A 55 -20.95 -31.90 -48.69
CA LEU A 55 -20.25 -31.55 -49.91
C LEU A 55 -19.59 -32.89 -50.33
N TYR A 56 -20.00 -33.71 -51.30
CA TYR A 56 -20.83 -33.55 -52.50
C TYR A 56 -20.93 -32.12 -53.06
N GLU A 57 -19.94 -31.28 -52.78
CA GLU A 57 -19.30 -30.63 -53.88
C GLU A 57 -18.74 -31.78 -54.67
N LYS A 58 -19.23 -31.84 -55.90
CA LYS A 58 -18.80 -32.74 -56.93
C LYS A 58 -17.34 -32.42 -57.23
N THR A 59 -16.42 -32.71 -56.31
CA THR A 59 -15.00 -32.82 -56.60
C THR A 59 -14.84 -34.16 -57.28
N THR A 60 -15.20 -34.19 -58.56
CA THR A 60 -14.74 -35.21 -59.50
C THR A 60 -13.21 -35.24 -59.60
N ASP A 61 -12.52 -34.27 -58.99
CA ASP A 61 -11.06 -34.22 -58.90
C ASP A 61 -10.64 -34.06 -57.44
N LEU A 62 -10.27 -35.16 -56.78
CA LEU A 62 -9.23 -35.25 -55.73
C LEU A 62 -9.20 -36.67 -55.14
N TYR A 63 -8.79 -37.61 -56.00
CA TYR A 63 -8.21 -38.89 -55.58
C TYR A 63 -6.76 -38.63 -55.14
N ASN A 64 -6.57 -37.82 -54.08
CA ASN A 64 -5.28 -37.69 -53.44
C ASN A 64 -5.40 -38.00 -51.94
N PRO A 65 -5.16 -39.26 -51.52
CA PRO A 65 -5.18 -39.64 -50.11
C PRO A 65 -4.10 -38.94 -49.27
N ASP A 66 -3.18 -38.19 -49.90
CA ASP A 66 -2.16 -37.39 -49.22
C ASP A 66 -2.63 -35.95 -48.88
N LEU A 67 -3.89 -35.57 -49.13
CA LEU A 67 -4.44 -34.29 -48.65
C LEU A 67 -5.05 -34.46 -47.25
N TRP A 68 -4.18 -34.41 -46.25
CA TRP A 68 -4.52 -34.30 -44.84
C TRP A 68 -5.34 -33.03 -44.61
N LYS A 69 -6.64 -33.17 -44.37
CA LYS A 69 -7.50 -32.04 -43.99
C LYS A 69 -7.46 -31.90 -42.47
N LEU A 70 -6.76 -30.88 -41.96
CA LEU A 70 -6.90 -30.48 -40.57
C LEU A 70 -8.37 -30.19 -40.30
N ILE A 71 -8.94 -30.78 -39.26
CA ILE A 71 -10.28 -30.43 -38.78
C ILE A 71 -10.10 -29.94 -37.35
N PHE A 72 -10.26 -28.64 -37.13
CA PHE A 72 -10.43 -28.08 -35.79
C PHE A 72 -11.90 -28.19 -35.41
N SER A 73 -12.23 -29.15 -34.56
CA SER A 73 -13.58 -29.31 -34.03
C SER A 73 -13.72 -28.54 -32.73
N PHE A 74 -14.68 -27.63 -32.66
CA PHE A 74 -15.04 -26.96 -31.41
C PHE A 74 -16.05 -27.78 -30.62
N THR A 75 -16.10 -27.56 -29.32
CA THR A 75 -17.16 -28.10 -28.47
C THR A 75 -18.50 -27.51 -28.90
N GLY A 76 -19.51 -28.36 -29.00
CA GLY A 76 -20.79 -28.03 -29.61
C GLY A 76 -21.94 -28.10 -28.61
N MET A 77 -23.11 -27.61 -29.03
CA MET A 77 -24.35 -27.68 -28.25
C MET A 77 -25.05 -29.05 -28.24
N PHE A 78 -24.66 -30.00 -29.10
CA PHE A 78 -25.38 -31.28 -29.23
C PHE A 78 -24.50 -32.50 -28.94
N ASN A 79 -25.14 -33.51 -28.33
CA ASN A 79 -24.60 -34.84 -28.12
C ASN A 79 -24.65 -35.61 -29.45
N THR A 80 -23.55 -35.59 -30.22
CA THR A 80 -23.39 -36.54 -31.33
C THR A 80 -23.12 -37.92 -30.73
N THR A 81 -23.91 -38.91 -31.09
CA THR A 81 -23.92 -40.28 -30.54
C THR A 81 -22.65 -41.12 -30.84
N GLY A 82 -21.48 -40.49 -31.01
CA GLY A 82 -20.22 -41.16 -31.34
C GLY A 82 -19.11 -40.86 -30.34
N VAL A 83 -18.96 -41.75 -29.35
CA VAL A 83 -17.74 -42.20 -28.61
C VAL A 83 -16.69 -41.19 -28.11
N PHE A 84 -16.73 -39.91 -28.44
CA PHE A 84 -15.82 -38.91 -27.88
C PHE A 84 -16.44 -38.29 -26.63
N ASN A 85 -15.67 -38.24 -25.54
CA ASN A 85 -16.05 -37.61 -24.27
C ASN A 85 -16.83 -36.31 -24.52
N ASN A 86 -18.14 -36.38 -24.28
CA ASN A 86 -19.11 -35.42 -24.78
C ASN A 86 -19.02 -34.11 -24.02
N CYS A 87 -18.20 -33.20 -24.53
CA CYS A 87 -18.16 -31.84 -24.07
C CYS A 87 -19.31 -31.05 -24.71
N VAL A 88 -20.44 -30.97 -24.00
CA VAL A 88 -21.68 -30.34 -24.49
C VAL A 88 -21.93 -29.04 -23.74
N CYS A 89 -21.73 -27.92 -24.44
CA CYS A 89 -21.77 -26.59 -23.84
C CYS A 89 -23.16 -26.16 -23.34
N ALA A 90 -24.22 -26.73 -23.92
CA ALA A 90 -25.58 -26.52 -23.46
C ALA A 90 -25.87 -27.19 -22.10
N ILE A 91 -25.09 -28.19 -21.71
CA ILE A 91 -25.24 -28.92 -20.43
C ILE A 91 -24.24 -28.39 -19.41
N ASN A 92 -22.99 -28.17 -19.83
CA ASN A 92 -21.93 -27.64 -18.99
C ASN A 92 -21.19 -26.52 -19.74
N PRO A 93 -21.41 -25.24 -19.39
CA PRO A 93 -20.74 -24.12 -20.06
C PRO A 93 -19.23 -24.05 -19.76
N TYR A 94 -18.78 -24.71 -18.68
CA TYR A 94 -17.35 -24.80 -18.31
C TYR A 94 -16.68 -26.05 -18.87
N CYS A 95 -17.30 -26.67 -19.88
CA CYS A 95 -16.73 -27.87 -20.44
C CYS A 95 -15.50 -27.54 -21.29
N GLN A 96 -14.44 -28.32 -21.09
CA GLN A 96 -13.17 -28.17 -21.78
C GLN A 96 -12.73 -29.49 -22.42
N ARG A 97 -12.06 -29.39 -23.57
CA ARG A 97 -11.46 -30.52 -24.27
C ARG A 97 -10.08 -30.14 -24.79
N GLN A 98 -9.16 -31.10 -24.82
CA GLN A 98 -7.88 -30.93 -25.49
C GLN A 98 -8.06 -30.69 -27.00
N SER A 99 -7.52 -29.59 -27.51
CA SER A 99 -7.45 -29.36 -28.96
C SER A 99 -6.40 -30.26 -29.60
N GLY A 100 -6.62 -30.62 -30.86
CA GLY A 100 -5.73 -31.53 -31.55
C GLY A 100 -5.92 -31.51 -33.06
N LEU A 101 -4.99 -32.17 -33.75
CA LEU A 101 -5.08 -32.49 -35.16
C LEU A 101 -5.83 -33.81 -35.31
N TYR A 102 -6.75 -33.86 -36.28
CA TYR A 102 -7.60 -35.01 -36.53
C TYR A 102 -7.43 -35.51 -37.96
N ASN A 103 -7.44 -36.83 -38.12
CA ASN A 103 -7.45 -37.49 -39.42
C ASN A 103 -8.84 -38.11 -39.67
N PRO A 104 -9.55 -37.73 -40.75
CA PRO A 104 -10.81 -38.37 -41.11
C PRO A 104 -10.58 -39.77 -41.68
N ILE A 105 -11.14 -40.78 -41.02
CA ILE A 105 -11.20 -42.15 -41.53
C ILE A 105 -12.58 -42.40 -42.09
N ILE A 106 -12.65 -42.72 -43.38
CA ILE A 106 -13.88 -43.16 -44.04
C ILE A 106 -14.04 -44.65 -43.73
N THR A 107 -15.06 -45.01 -42.96
CA THR A 107 -15.39 -46.42 -42.73
C THR A 107 -16.15 -46.99 -43.93
N SER A 108 -16.21 -48.32 -44.03
CA SER A 108 -16.92 -49.04 -45.11
C SER A 108 -18.39 -48.66 -45.30
N ASN A 109 -19.00 -48.02 -44.30
CA ASN A 109 -20.41 -47.62 -44.31
C ASN A 109 -20.61 -46.14 -44.73
N ASN A 110 -19.61 -45.50 -45.33
CA ASN A 110 -19.60 -44.05 -45.63
C ASN A 110 -19.77 -43.15 -44.40
N THR A 111 -19.56 -43.68 -43.18
CA THR A 111 -19.47 -42.84 -41.99
C THR A 111 -18.03 -42.40 -41.80
N SER A 112 -17.81 -41.08 -41.75
CA SER A 112 -16.50 -40.48 -41.45
C SER A 112 -16.30 -40.43 -39.94
N VAL A 113 -15.29 -41.13 -39.43
CA VAL A 113 -14.85 -41.04 -38.03
C VAL A 113 -13.52 -40.29 -38.01
N SER A 114 -13.44 -39.20 -37.24
CA SER A 114 -12.19 -38.45 -37.10
C SER A 114 -11.40 -38.96 -35.90
N ILE A 115 -10.16 -39.39 -36.09
CA ILE A 115 -9.26 -39.81 -34.99
C ILE A 115 -8.23 -38.72 -34.74
N MET A 116 -8.04 -38.34 -33.47
CA MET A 116 -7.00 -37.39 -33.07
C MET A 116 -5.63 -38.03 -33.30
N THR A 117 -4.82 -37.43 -34.17
CA THR A 117 -3.46 -37.89 -34.49
C THR A 117 -2.40 -37.18 -33.66
N TYR A 118 -2.69 -35.95 -33.21
CA TYR A 118 -1.79 -35.15 -32.40
C TYR A 118 -2.59 -34.27 -31.44
N ALA A 119 -2.35 -34.38 -30.14
CA ALA A 119 -2.87 -33.43 -29.16
C ALA A 119 -1.90 -32.24 -29.08
N ILE A 120 -2.41 -31.02 -29.23
CA ILE A 120 -1.60 -29.80 -29.23
C ILE A 120 -1.37 -29.37 -27.77
N PRO A 121 -0.18 -29.55 -27.17
CA PRO A 121 0.03 -29.24 -25.76
C PRO A 121 -0.35 -27.80 -25.42
N GLY A 122 -1.04 -27.63 -24.30
CA GLY A 122 -1.53 -26.32 -23.87
C GLY A 122 -2.73 -25.76 -24.65
N SER A 123 -3.19 -26.37 -25.74
CA SER A 123 -4.37 -25.88 -26.47
C SER A 123 -5.65 -26.53 -25.97
N ILE A 124 -6.59 -25.73 -25.49
CA ILE A 124 -7.86 -26.16 -24.94
C ILE A 124 -9.04 -25.56 -25.73
N ASP A 125 -10.00 -26.40 -26.05
CA ASP A 125 -11.29 -26.03 -26.62
C ASP A 125 -12.32 -25.89 -25.49
N GLY A 126 -12.71 -24.65 -25.20
CA GLY A 126 -13.82 -24.31 -24.31
C GLY A 126 -15.10 -23.99 -25.07
N CYS A 127 -16.16 -23.68 -24.33
CA CYS A 127 -17.48 -23.40 -24.91
C CYS A 127 -17.60 -22.02 -25.56
N TYR A 128 -16.75 -21.09 -25.14
CA TYR A 128 -16.61 -19.75 -25.71
C TYR A 128 -15.19 -19.55 -26.23
N ALA A 129 -15.02 -18.67 -27.23
CA ALA A 129 -13.69 -18.40 -27.78
C ALA A 129 -12.73 -17.85 -26.70
N LEU A 130 -13.25 -17.02 -25.78
CA LEU A 130 -12.48 -16.54 -24.65
C LEU A 130 -12.14 -17.66 -23.67
N ASP A 131 -13.03 -18.62 -23.41
CA ASP A 131 -12.72 -19.79 -22.57
C ASP A 131 -11.61 -20.66 -23.18
N SER A 132 -11.70 -20.96 -24.48
CA SER A 132 -10.61 -21.67 -25.17
C SER A 132 -9.28 -20.95 -24.98
N PHE A 133 -9.29 -19.63 -25.10
CA PHE A 133 -8.11 -18.80 -24.89
C PHE A 133 -7.61 -18.83 -23.44
N LEU A 134 -8.48 -18.58 -22.47
CA LEU A 134 -8.12 -18.46 -21.05
C LEU A 134 -7.69 -19.80 -20.44
N PHE A 135 -8.29 -20.92 -20.85
CA PHE A 135 -7.91 -22.27 -20.40
C PHE A 135 -6.65 -22.80 -21.10
N SER A 136 -6.30 -22.26 -22.26
CA SER A 136 -5.07 -22.63 -22.95
C SER A 136 -3.83 -22.08 -22.25
N SER A 137 -2.67 -22.63 -22.57
CA SER A 137 -1.34 -22.16 -22.17
C SER A 137 -0.49 -21.85 -23.41
N LEU A 138 0.69 -21.25 -23.19
CA LEU A 138 1.65 -20.96 -24.24
C LEU A 138 2.64 -22.11 -24.49
N GLU A 139 2.41 -23.30 -23.90
CA GLU A 139 3.34 -24.43 -23.90
C GLU A 139 3.84 -24.80 -25.30
N CYS A 140 2.94 -24.80 -26.29
CA CYS A 140 3.27 -25.12 -27.67
C CYS A 140 4.25 -24.11 -28.32
N PHE A 141 4.25 -22.85 -27.87
CA PHE A 141 5.00 -21.74 -28.46
C PHE A 141 6.43 -21.63 -27.96
N TYR A 142 6.81 -22.39 -26.93
CA TYR A 142 8.16 -22.39 -26.38
C TYR A 142 9.12 -23.30 -27.16
N SER A 143 10.40 -22.91 -27.21
CA SER A 143 11.45 -23.58 -27.97
C SER A 143 11.82 -24.97 -27.47
N ASN A 144 11.41 -25.31 -26.24
CA ASN A 144 11.58 -26.63 -25.64
C ASN A 144 10.44 -27.60 -26.01
N SER A 145 9.50 -27.18 -26.86
CA SER A 145 8.41 -27.99 -27.37
C SER A 145 8.54 -28.17 -28.88
N ASP A 146 8.41 -29.41 -29.36
CA ASP A 146 8.37 -29.69 -30.80
C ASP A 146 7.03 -29.23 -31.44
N CYS A 147 6.05 -28.85 -30.61
CA CYS A 147 4.70 -28.52 -31.03
C CYS A 147 4.61 -27.41 -32.07
N LEU A 148 5.30 -26.27 -31.87
CA LEU A 148 5.25 -25.17 -32.83
C LEU A 148 5.74 -25.60 -34.21
N SER A 149 6.80 -26.41 -34.27
CA SER A 149 7.34 -26.90 -35.54
C SER A 149 6.37 -27.85 -36.27
N ILE A 150 5.69 -28.72 -35.51
CA ILE A 150 4.65 -29.61 -36.02
C ILE A 150 3.49 -28.76 -36.57
N LEU A 151 3.00 -27.78 -35.80
CA LEU A 151 1.92 -26.88 -36.21
C LEU A 151 2.27 -26.09 -37.48
N LEU A 152 3.48 -25.52 -37.54
CA LEU A 152 3.96 -24.78 -38.72
C LEU A 152 4.03 -25.68 -39.95
N THR A 153 4.48 -26.92 -39.80
CA THR A 153 4.52 -27.89 -40.91
C THR A 153 3.11 -28.16 -41.45
N TYR A 154 2.15 -28.44 -40.58
CA TYR A 154 0.76 -28.68 -40.99
C TYR A 154 0.08 -27.46 -41.59
N MET A 155 0.33 -26.27 -41.04
CA MET A 155 -0.16 -25.01 -41.61
C MET A 155 0.45 -24.75 -42.99
N ASN A 156 1.75 -25.00 -43.17
CA ASN A 156 2.43 -24.82 -44.46
C ASN A 156 1.90 -25.79 -45.52
N THR A 157 1.69 -27.06 -45.18
CA THR A 157 1.08 -28.04 -46.08
C THR A 157 -0.32 -27.61 -46.52
N SER A 158 -1.13 -27.08 -45.60
CA SER A 158 -2.46 -26.54 -45.92
C SER A 158 -2.37 -25.27 -46.77
N TYR A 159 -1.35 -24.44 -46.53
CA TYR A 159 -1.11 -23.18 -47.22
C TYR A 159 -0.70 -23.35 -48.69
N ASN A 160 0.22 -24.29 -48.98
CA ASN A 160 0.72 -24.54 -50.34
C ASN A 160 -0.37 -25.05 -51.31
N VAL A 161 -1.52 -25.48 -50.79
CA VAL A 161 -2.68 -25.89 -51.60
C VAL A 161 -3.45 -24.67 -52.14
N ILE A 162 -3.28 -23.47 -51.57
CA ILE A 162 -4.13 -22.29 -51.83
C ILE A 162 -3.50 -21.32 -52.86
N ASP A 163 -2.30 -21.59 -53.39
CA ASP A 163 -1.63 -20.79 -54.45
C ASP A 163 -1.75 -19.26 -54.24
N THR A 164 -1.24 -18.77 -53.10
CA THR A 164 -1.24 -17.33 -52.79
C THR A 164 0.18 -16.77 -52.76
N GLU A 165 0.40 -15.63 -53.43
CA GLU A 165 1.65 -14.85 -53.43
C GLU A 165 2.05 -14.26 -52.05
N ILE A 166 1.42 -14.72 -50.95
CA ILE A 166 1.67 -14.21 -49.61
C ILE A 166 2.94 -14.90 -49.06
N PRO A 167 3.91 -14.15 -48.49
CA PRO A 167 5.10 -14.76 -47.91
C PRO A 167 4.76 -15.64 -46.70
N TRP A 168 5.31 -16.85 -46.67
CA TRP A 168 5.24 -17.72 -45.49
C TRP A 168 5.98 -17.10 -44.31
N PHE A 169 5.36 -17.13 -43.14
CA PHE A 169 5.93 -16.58 -41.91
C PHE A 169 6.40 -17.71 -40.99
N SER A 170 7.57 -17.52 -40.39
CA SER A 170 8.19 -18.47 -39.47
C SER A 170 8.56 -17.73 -38.18
N PRO A 171 7.70 -17.72 -37.14
CA PRO A 171 7.99 -17.02 -35.90
C PRO A 171 9.14 -17.69 -35.16
N GLU A 172 9.95 -16.89 -34.47
CA GLU A 172 10.85 -17.42 -33.46
C GLU A 172 10.07 -17.93 -32.24
N PRO A 173 10.39 -19.14 -31.73
CA PRO A 173 9.76 -19.66 -30.53
C PRO A 173 10.12 -18.84 -29.29
N LEU A 174 9.22 -18.86 -28.30
CA LEU A 174 9.47 -18.29 -26.97
C LEU A 174 10.59 -19.06 -26.27
N LYS A 175 11.33 -18.39 -25.38
CA LYS A 175 12.44 -18.94 -24.62
C LYS A 175 12.10 -18.85 -23.14
N TYR A 176 12.05 -20.00 -22.49
CA TYR A 176 11.83 -20.08 -21.04
C TYR A 176 13.18 -20.05 -20.31
N ASP A 177 13.33 -19.11 -19.39
CA ASP A 177 14.44 -19.07 -18.43
C ASP A 177 13.89 -19.03 -17.00
N PRO A 178 14.12 -20.08 -16.17
CA PRO A 178 13.60 -20.14 -14.81
C PRO A 178 14.16 -19.06 -13.86
N LEU A 179 15.20 -18.32 -14.26
CA LEU A 179 15.73 -17.21 -13.48
C LEU A 179 14.99 -15.89 -13.73
N SER A 180 14.43 -15.70 -14.93
CA SER A 180 13.72 -14.48 -15.31
C SER A 180 12.21 -14.65 -15.38
N ASN A 181 11.73 -15.84 -15.74
CA ASN A 181 10.32 -16.15 -15.90
C ASN A 181 9.78 -16.84 -14.66
N HIS A 182 8.73 -16.29 -14.07
CA HIS A 182 8.02 -16.94 -12.97
C HIS A 182 6.87 -17.81 -13.47
N PHE A 183 6.29 -17.50 -14.64
CA PHE A 183 5.28 -18.35 -15.26
C PHE A 183 5.94 -19.53 -15.96
N LEU A 184 5.47 -20.74 -15.66
CA LEU A 184 5.88 -21.94 -16.36
C LEU A 184 5.25 -21.97 -17.76
N PRO A 185 5.87 -22.65 -18.75
CA PRO A 185 5.30 -22.77 -20.09
C PRO A 185 3.87 -23.33 -20.13
N ASN A 186 3.52 -24.20 -19.18
CA ASN A 186 2.21 -24.83 -19.07
C ASN A 186 1.21 -24.06 -18.19
N THR A 187 1.57 -22.89 -17.65
CA THR A 187 0.65 -22.03 -16.90
C THR A 187 -0.49 -21.56 -17.80
N SER A 188 -1.72 -21.58 -17.29
CA SER A 188 -2.89 -21.13 -18.05
C SER A 188 -2.80 -19.64 -18.37
N LEU A 189 -3.31 -19.24 -19.53
CA LEU A 189 -3.38 -17.85 -19.92
C LEU A 189 -4.24 -17.05 -18.96
N SER A 190 -5.31 -17.63 -18.40
CA SER A 190 -6.08 -17.02 -17.31
C SER A 190 -5.19 -16.55 -16.17
N ASP A 191 -4.26 -17.39 -15.70
CA ASP A 191 -3.40 -17.05 -14.57
C ASP A 191 -2.38 -15.98 -14.96
N ILE A 192 -1.76 -16.11 -16.14
CA ILE A 192 -0.81 -15.13 -16.66
C ILE A 192 -1.47 -13.75 -16.81
N ILE A 193 -2.69 -13.70 -17.37
CA ILE A 193 -3.41 -12.47 -17.65
C ILE A 193 -3.94 -11.86 -16.34
N LYS A 194 -4.41 -12.66 -15.37
CA LYS A 194 -4.83 -12.14 -14.06
C LYS A 194 -3.69 -11.44 -13.32
N GLU A 195 -2.46 -11.85 -13.57
CA GLU A 195 -1.24 -11.19 -13.12
C GLU A 195 -0.69 -10.17 -14.14
N MET A 196 -1.58 -9.64 -15.00
CA MET A 196 -1.32 -8.58 -15.98
C MET A 196 -0.23 -8.91 -16.99
N MET A 197 0.08 -10.19 -17.23
CA MET A 197 1.20 -10.59 -18.08
C MET A 197 2.56 -10.05 -17.58
N ILE A 198 2.71 -9.80 -16.27
CA ILE A 198 3.95 -9.24 -15.70
C ILE A 198 4.74 -10.35 -15.05
N GLU A 199 5.98 -10.57 -15.51
CA GLU A 199 6.90 -11.54 -14.92
C GLU A 199 7.51 -11.02 -13.62
N GLN A 200 7.87 -9.73 -13.60
CA GLN A 200 8.54 -9.11 -12.46
C GLN A 200 8.12 -7.66 -12.30
N TRP A 201 7.83 -7.27 -11.06
CA TRP A 201 7.62 -5.87 -10.68
C TRP A 201 8.94 -5.28 -10.19
N ASN A 202 9.56 -4.42 -11.00
CA ASN A 202 10.71 -3.65 -10.56
C ASN A 202 10.28 -2.21 -10.28
N TYR A 203 10.79 -1.65 -9.18
CA TYR A 203 10.62 -0.24 -8.88
C TYR A 203 11.87 0.33 -8.23
N GLU A 204 12.05 1.64 -8.40
CA GLU A 204 13.13 2.41 -7.83
C GLU A 204 12.52 3.62 -7.09
N ALA A 205 12.85 3.77 -5.81
CA ALA A 205 12.44 4.90 -5.00
C ALA A 205 13.66 5.77 -4.67
N SER A 206 13.58 7.07 -4.95
CA SER A 206 14.68 8.01 -4.74
C SER A 206 14.40 8.95 -3.58
N PHE A 207 15.11 8.75 -2.46
CA PHE A 207 14.99 9.63 -1.30
C PHE A 207 15.43 11.07 -1.62
N ASN A 208 16.45 11.25 -2.46
CA ASN A 208 16.90 12.57 -2.91
C ASN A 208 15.79 13.33 -3.68
N LEU A 209 15.10 12.65 -4.60
CA LEU A 209 13.97 13.25 -5.32
C LEU A 209 12.79 13.54 -4.39
N TYR A 210 12.53 12.66 -3.43
CA TYR A 210 11.54 12.89 -2.37
C TYR A 210 11.88 14.13 -1.54
N TYR A 211 13.12 14.25 -1.04
CA TYR A 211 13.55 15.39 -0.24
C TYR A 211 13.45 16.71 -1.02
N LYS A 212 13.89 16.71 -2.30
CA LYS A 212 13.74 17.85 -3.21
C LYS A 212 12.29 18.22 -3.46
N THR A 213 11.39 17.23 -3.54
CA THR A 213 9.95 17.45 -3.69
C THR A 213 9.34 18.01 -2.40
N CYS A 214 9.79 17.50 -1.26
CA CYS A 214 9.32 17.92 0.05
C CYS A 214 9.78 19.35 0.43
N ALA A 215 11.01 19.69 0.06
CA ALA A 215 11.62 21.01 0.15
C ALA A 215 11.30 21.76 1.47
N PRO A 216 11.76 21.27 2.64
CA PRO A 216 11.40 21.88 3.92
C PRO A 216 11.83 23.35 4.01
N ASN A 217 10.91 24.23 4.42
CA ASN A 217 11.21 25.66 4.55
C ASN A 217 12.14 25.96 5.73
N TYR A 218 12.04 25.17 6.80
CA TYR A 218 12.89 25.26 7.97
C TYR A 218 12.98 23.92 8.69
N CYS A 219 14.02 23.77 9.51
CA CYS A 219 14.17 22.69 10.49
C CYS A 219 14.44 23.31 11.86
N THR A 220 13.75 22.83 12.89
CA THR A 220 13.94 23.27 14.28
C THR A 220 14.14 22.10 15.20
N TYR A 221 15.05 22.21 16.16
CA TYR A 221 15.12 21.27 17.27
C TYR A 221 15.13 22.02 18.61
N SER A 222 14.59 21.36 19.63
CA SER A 222 14.57 21.87 21.00
C SER A 222 15.71 21.28 21.81
N TYR A 223 16.42 22.11 22.58
CA TYR A 223 17.44 21.66 23.53
C TYR A 223 17.27 22.36 24.87
N THR A 224 17.71 21.70 25.94
CA THR A 224 17.64 22.24 27.30
C THR A 224 18.90 23.04 27.61
N ALA A 225 18.73 24.30 28.02
CA ALA A 225 19.85 25.15 28.41
C ALA A 225 19.54 25.92 29.69
N ARG A 226 20.57 26.12 30.51
CA ARG A 226 20.50 27.05 31.65
C ARG A 226 20.84 28.44 31.14
N THR A 227 19.83 29.18 30.69
CA THR A 227 20.02 30.60 30.39
C THR A 227 19.59 31.44 31.58
N TYR A 228 20.52 32.25 32.10
CA TYR A 228 20.25 33.18 33.18
C TYR A 228 19.75 34.50 32.59
N ASN A 229 18.47 34.57 32.22
CA ASN A 229 17.85 35.85 31.90
C ASN A 229 17.48 36.58 33.21
N TYR A 230 18.34 37.50 33.65
CA TYR A 230 18.16 38.27 34.89
C TYR A 230 16.77 38.94 34.97
N ILE A 231 16.27 39.46 33.84
CA ILE A 231 14.94 40.10 33.78
C ILE A 231 13.84 39.06 33.99
N GLY A 232 13.93 37.91 33.32
CA GLY A 232 13.00 36.79 33.49
C GLY A 232 12.94 36.26 34.92
N VAL A 233 14.09 36.12 35.57
CA VAL A 233 14.19 35.70 36.98
C VAL A 233 13.52 36.72 37.91
N ILE A 234 13.81 38.02 37.72
CA ILE A 234 13.22 39.10 38.53
C ILE A 234 11.69 39.13 38.37
N THR A 235 11.17 39.03 37.14
CA THR A 235 9.72 39.03 36.89
C THR A 235 9.01 37.82 37.51
N LYS A 236 9.60 36.62 37.44
CA LYS A 236 9.10 35.41 38.10
C LYS A 236 9.06 35.58 39.63
N ILE A 237 10.11 36.16 40.23
CA ILE A 237 10.16 36.42 41.69
C ILE A 237 9.08 37.43 42.11
N ILE A 238 8.92 38.54 41.38
CA ILE A 238 7.91 39.57 41.72
C ILE A 238 6.49 39.00 41.60
N SER A 239 6.19 38.28 40.50
CA SER A 239 4.88 37.68 40.27
C SER A 239 4.52 36.63 41.33
N THR A 240 5.48 35.80 41.75
CA THR A 240 5.26 34.74 42.74
C THR A 240 5.07 35.29 44.15
N ILE A 241 5.85 36.30 44.55
CA ILE A 241 5.66 36.99 45.84
C ILE A 241 4.27 37.63 45.90
N GLY A 242 3.84 38.29 44.82
CA GLY A 242 2.52 38.91 44.73
C GLY A 242 1.37 37.91 44.92
N GLY A 243 1.40 36.79 44.17
CA GLY A 243 0.38 35.75 44.28
C GLY A 243 0.37 35.05 45.65
N LEU A 244 1.55 34.78 46.22
CA LEU A 244 1.69 34.12 47.51
C LEU A 244 1.12 34.98 48.66
N ILE A 245 1.36 36.30 48.63
CA ILE A 245 0.81 37.24 49.63
C ILE A 245 -0.73 37.19 49.63
N ILE A 246 -1.35 37.23 48.45
CA ILE A 246 -2.82 37.24 48.33
C ILE A 246 -3.41 35.93 48.82
N ALA A 247 -2.87 34.79 48.36
CA ALA A 247 -3.34 33.46 48.75
C ALA A 247 -3.19 33.21 50.25
N LEU A 248 -2.03 33.53 50.84
CA LEU A 248 -1.79 33.35 52.27
C LEU A 248 -2.68 34.25 53.12
N ARG A 249 -2.96 35.50 52.70
CA ARG A 249 -3.88 36.39 53.42
C ARG A 249 -5.29 35.82 53.50
N PHE A 250 -5.74 35.11 52.47
CA PHE A 250 -7.04 34.46 52.46
C PHE A 250 -7.06 33.17 53.29
N ILE A 251 -6.05 32.31 53.14
CA ILE A 251 -6.04 30.96 53.71
C ILE A 251 -5.67 30.95 55.20
N THR A 252 -4.74 31.81 55.62
CA THR A 252 -4.23 31.83 57.00
C THR A 252 -5.33 31.96 58.07
N PRO A 253 -6.31 32.89 57.97
CA PRO A 253 -7.34 33.00 59.01
C PRO A 253 -8.19 31.73 59.14
N HIS A 254 -8.51 31.08 58.02
CA HIS A 254 -9.25 29.82 58.01
C HIS A 254 -8.43 28.67 58.60
N MET A 255 -7.15 28.55 58.22
CA MET A 255 -6.25 27.54 58.77
C MET A 255 -6.07 27.69 60.28
N VAL A 256 -5.88 28.91 60.79
CA VAL A 256 -5.70 29.16 62.22
C VAL A 256 -6.95 28.81 63.00
N ASN A 257 -8.13 29.16 62.48
CA ASN A 257 -9.40 28.79 63.11
C ASN A 257 -9.58 27.27 63.14
N PHE A 258 -9.27 26.59 62.03
CA PHE A 258 -9.31 25.12 61.94
C PHE A 258 -8.33 24.45 62.91
N ILE A 259 -7.06 24.86 62.91
CA ILE A 259 -6.01 24.39 63.81
C ILE A 259 -6.43 24.61 65.27
N TYR A 260 -6.95 25.80 65.59
CA TYR A 260 -7.41 26.13 66.93
C TYR A 260 -8.57 25.24 67.39
N GLN A 261 -9.57 25.00 66.53
CA GLN A 261 -10.68 24.09 66.81
C GLN A 261 -10.21 22.64 67.03
N PHE A 262 -9.25 22.18 66.23
CA PHE A 262 -8.68 20.83 66.30
C PHE A 262 -7.82 20.60 67.55
N PHE A 263 -7.01 21.59 67.94
CA PHE A 263 -6.23 21.52 69.18
C PHE A 263 -7.10 21.67 70.43
N GLN A 264 -8.22 22.40 70.38
CA GLN A 264 -9.17 22.42 71.49
C GLN A 264 -9.87 21.07 71.71
N THR A 265 -10.04 20.26 70.66
CA THR A 265 -10.63 18.92 70.79
C THR A 265 -9.65 17.85 71.29
N LYS A 266 -8.33 18.12 71.33
CA LYS A 266 -7.31 17.15 71.79
C LYS A 266 -6.48 17.56 73.01
N ILE A 267 -6.80 18.66 73.71
CA ILE A 267 -6.13 19.01 74.97
C ILE A 267 -6.99 18.60 76.17
N LYS A 268 -7.02 17.28 76.42
CA LYS A 268 -6.99 16.71 77.77
C LYS A 268 -5.95 15.60 77.77
N THR A 269 -4.67 15.99 77.75
CA THR A 269 -3.53 15.35 78.42
C THR A 269 -2.23 15.86 77.79
N SER A 270 -1.37 16.47 78.60
CA SER A 270 0.07 16.41 78.33
C SER A 270 0.82 16.60 79.63
N LYS A 271 1.49 15.51 80.05
CA LYS A 271 2.65 15.54 80.91
C LYS A 271 3.76 16.28 80.19
N GLN A 272 4.37 17.19 80.94
CA GLN A 272 5.58 17.95 80.65
C GLN A 272 6.69 17.05 80.10
N ASN A 273 7.26 17.37 78.93
CA ASN A 273 8.48 16.72 78.45
C ASN A 273 9.61 17.74 78.26
N LYS A 274 10.73 17.47 78.91
CA LYS A 274 11.86 18.36 79.18
C LYS A 274 12.99 17.95 78.23
N PHE A 275 13.01 18.45 76.99
CA PHE A 275 14.09 18.12 76.04
C PHE A 275 14.60 19.28 75.15
N PHE A 276 13.97 20.46 75.12
CA PHE A 276 14.42 21.58 74.26
C PHE A 276 14.97 22.78 75.05
N THR A 277 16.00 22.57 75.86
CA THR A 277 16.74 23.65 76.53
C THR A 277 18.24 23.50 76.34
N ARG A 278 18.72 23.47 75.08
CA ARG A 278 20.17 23.57 74.82
C ARG A 278 20.63 24.18 73.49
N MET A 279 19.77 24.90 72.75
CA MET A 279 20.14 25.56 71.47
C MET A 279 19.88 27.07 71.41
N LYS A 280 19.94 27.79 72.56
CA LYS A 280 19.38 29.15 72.68
C LYS A 280 20.35 30.29 72.97
N ILE A 281 21.66 30.10 72.77
CA ILE A 281 22.65 31.09 73.26
C ILE A 281 23.47 31.81 72.17
N LEU A 282 23.52 31.35 70.91
CA LEU A 282 24.31 32.04 69.87
C LEU A 282 23.50 32.94 68.91
N PHE A 283 22.19 32.77 68.80
CA PHE A 283 21.34 33.53 67.86
C PHE A 283 20.62 34.74 68.49
N LYS A 284 21.06 35.23 69.65
CA LYS A 284 20.22 36.10 70.49
C LYS A 284 20.39 37.60 70.24
N ASN A 285 21.41 38.05 69.51
CA ASN A 285 21.70 39.48 69.40
C ASN A 285 21.37 40.08 68.03
N LEU A 286 21.54 39.34 66.92
CA LEU A 286 21.12 39.80 65.59
C LEU A 286 19.59 39.66 65.36
N LEU A 287 18.98 38.59 65.90
CA LEU A 287 17.53 38.41 65.84
C LEU A 287 16.78 39.38 66.73
N LYS A 288 17.36 39.91 67.81
CA LYS A 288 16.62 40.72 68.80
C LYS A 288 16.10 42.03 68.24
N LEU A 289 16.78 42.62 67.25
CA LEU A 289 16.40 43.88 66.62
C LEU A 289 15.24 43.69 65.62
N LEU A 290 15.29 42.63 64.79
CA LEU A 290 14.19 42.26 63.89
C LEU A 290 12.99 41.65 64.64
N TYR A 291 13.24 40.95 65.75
CA TYR A 291 12.24 40.23 66.54
C TYR A 291 11.29 41.15 67.31
N THR A 292 11.76 42.31 67.80
CA THR A 292 10.87 43.27 68.50
C THR A 292 9.91 43.99 67.55
N GLU A 293 10.33 44.31 66.32
CA GLU A 293 9.46 44.93 65.31
C GLU A 293 8.53 43.92 64.62
N LEU A 294 8.96 42.66 64.43
CA LEU A 294 8.08 41.61 63.90
C LEU A 294 7.01 41.11 64.88
N ILE A 295 7.16 41.34 66.19
CA ILE A 295 6.24 40.84 67.23
C ILE A 295 5.10 41.80 67.56
N THR A 296 5.23 43.07 67.22
CA THR A 296 4.17 44.08 67.37
C THR A 296 3.27 44.15 66.13
N LEU A 297 3.65 43.50 65.02
CA LEU A 297 2.86 43.46 63.78
C LEU A 297 1.63 42.55 63.91
N THR A 298 0.49 43.16 64.23
CA THR A 298 -0.85 42.59 64.01
C THR A 298 -1.24 42.79 62.55
N ILE A 299 -0.89 41.83 61.68
CA ILE A 299 -1.19 41.88 60.25
C ILE A 299 -2.69 41.64 60.00
N PHE A 300 -3.34 40.83 60.86
CA PHE A 300 -4.76 40.52 60.75
C PHE A 300 -5.58 41.26 61.83
N PRO A 301 -6.58 42.07 61.45
CA PRO A 301 -7.49 42.72 62.40
C PRO A 301 -8.48 41.70 63.00
N SER A 302 -9.07 42.01 64.16
CA SER A 302 -9.94 41.09 64.90
C SER A 302 -11.21 40.65 64.15
N TYR A 303 -11.69 41.44 63.19
CA TYR A 303 -12.88 41.11 62.39
C TYR A 303 -12.63 39.96 61.39
N SER A 304 -11.37 39.63 61.09
CA SER A 304 -10.98 38.55 60.16
C SER A 304 -11.42 37.15 60.62
N PHE A 305 -11.81 37.01 61.89
CA PHE A 305 -12.10 35.73 62.56
C PHE A 305 -13.56 35.60 63.01
N GLY A 306 -14.45 36.48 62.52
CA GLY A 306 -15.87 36.54 62.94
C GLY A 306 -16.08 37.31 64.26
N GLN A 307 -17.33 37.44 64.70
CA GLN A 307 -17.67 38.10 65.97
C GLN A 307 -17.24 37.23 67.16
N ILE A 308 -16.05 37.52 67.72
CA ILE A 308 -15.54 36.88 68.93
C ILE A 308 -15.77 37.83 70.12
N ASN A 309 -16.64 37.43 71.06
CA ASN A 309 -17.00 38.24 72.23
C ASN A 309 -15.86 38.39 73.28
N ASP A 310 -14.81 37.57 73.18
CA ASP A 310 -13.66 37.58 74.10
C ASP A 310 -12.45 38.30 73.49
N ARG A 311 -12.14 39.49 74.05
CA ARG A 311 -11.01 40.34 73.62
C ARG A 311 -9.65 39.66 73.78
N ILE A 312 -9.46 38.81 74.79
CA ILE A 312 -8.17 38.13 75.05
C ILE A 312 -7.98 37.01 74.02
N LYS A 313 -9.05 36.27 73.70
CA LYS A 313 -9.05 35.21 72.69
C LYS A 313 -8.80 35.77 71.29
N ALA A 314 -9.46 36.87 70.92
CA ALA A 314 -9.24 37.55 69.65
C ALA A 314 -7.78 38.03 69.49
N LYS A 315 -7.19 38.61 70.55
CA LYS A 315 -5.78 39.04 70.54
C LYS A 315 -4.81 37.88 70.32
N ARG A 316 -5.05 36.71 70.94
CA ARG A 316 -4.21 35.52 70.76
C ARG A 316 -4.32 34.91 69.36
N LEU A 317 -5.53 34.87 68.79
CA LEU A 317 -5.77 34.38 67.42
C LEU A 317 -5.09 35.28 66.38
N ASN A 318 -5.19 36.60 66.53
CA ASN A 318 -4.52 37.57 65.64
C ASN A 318 -2.99 37.39 65.66
N GLN A 319 -2.41 37.17 66.85
CA GLN A 319 -0.97 36.94 67.00
C GLN A 319 -0.51 35.59 66.42
N LEU A 320 -1.30 34.52 66.61
CA LEU A 320 -1.01 33.20 66.05
C LEU A 320 -1.11 33.20 64.52
N ALA A 321 -2.13 33.87 63.97
CA ALA A 321 -2.30 34.00 62.54
C ALA A 321 -1.19 34.81 61.88
N SER A 322 -0.79 35.93 62.49
CA SER A 322 0.31 36.74 61.96
C SER A 322 1.63 35.96 61.98
N ARG A 323 1.88 35.15 63.01
CA ARG A 323 3.07 34.28 63.10
C ARG A 323 3.05 33.14 62.08
N LEU A 324 1.91 32.48 61.91
CA LEU A 324 1.76 31.41 60.92
C LEU A 324 1.90 31.96 59.49
N TYR A 325 1.30 33.13 59.21
CA TYR A 325 1.41 33.82 57.93
C TYR A 325 2.87 34.13 57.58
N VAL A 326 3.63 34.74 58.49
CA VAL A 326 5.04 35.09 58.24
C VAL A 326 5.89 33.83 58.02
N LEU A 327 5.65 32.77 58.80
CA LEU A 327 6.37 31.51 58.64
C LEU A 327 6.08 30.87 57.28
N LEU A 328 4.79 30.76 56.90
CA LEU A 328 4.38 30.20 55.62
C LEU A 328 4.87 31.03 54.43
N LEU A 329 4.88 32.36 54.57
CA LEU A 329 5.43 33.27 53.57
C LEU A 329 6.92 33.02 53.34
N ILE A 330 7.72 32.95 54.43
CA ILE A 330 9.17 32.72 54.32
C ILE A 330 9.44 31.34 53.71
N THR A 331 8.77 30.28 54.17
CA THR A 331 8.97 28.93 53.61
C THR A 331 8.53 28.85 52.16
N GLY A 332 7.42 29.50 51.81
CA GLY A 332 6.91 29.53 50.43
C GLY A 332 7.85 30.26 49.48
N VAL A 333 8.37 31.43 49.88
CA VAL A 333 9.36 32.18 49.09
C VAL A 333 10.64 31.36 48.90
N VAL A 334 11.13 30.68 49.95
CA VAL A 334 12.33 29.83 49.85
C VAL A 334 12.10 28.66 48.88
N ILE A 335 11.01 27.91 49.01
CA ILE A 335 10.71 26.77 48.14
C ILE A 335 10.55 27.22 46.68
N LEU A 336 9.78 28.29 46.43
CA LEU A 336 9.56 28.81 45.09
C LEU A 336 10.86 29.35 44.46
N SER A 337 11.69 30.04 45.24
CA SER A 337 12.99 30.54 44.76
C SER A 337 13.92 29.39 44.33
N LEU A 338 13.97 28.30 45.13
CA LEU A 338 14.72 27.10 44.78
C LEU A 338 14.18 26.44 43.51
N GLN A 339 12.86 26.35 43.34
CA GLN A 339 12.25 25.81 42.12
C GLN A 339 12.60 26.64 40.88
N THR A 340 12.56 27.98 40.98
CA THR A 340 12.92 28.87 39.87
C THR A 340 14.40 28.80 39.49
N LEU A 341 15.29 28.46 40.43
CA LEU A 341 16.73 28.32 40.19
C LEU A 341 17.09 26.96 39.56
N VAL A 342 16.27 25.94 39.77
CA VAL A 342 16.56 24.56 39.36
C VAL A 342 15.98 24.21 37.98
N GLN A 343 14.88 24.84 37.55
CA GLN A 343 14.24 24.51 36.28
C GLN A 343 15.03 25.06 35.06
N PRO A 344 15.53 24.20 34.15
CA PRO A 344 16.12 24.64 32.90
C PRO A 344 15.05 25.14 31.92
N GLU A 345 15.41 26.03 31.00
CA GLU A 345 14.51 26.53 29.96
C GLU A 345 14.73 25.73 28.65
N ILE A 346 13.63 25.50 27.90
CA ILE A 346 13.67 24.85 26.60
C ILE A 346 13.89 25.94 25.55
N LEU A 347 14.96 25.85 24.79
CA LEU A 347 15.27 26.74 23.68
C LEU A 347 15.10 26.01 22.35
N THR A 348 14.83 26.76 21.29
CA THR A 348 14.72 26.25 19.93
C THR A 348 15.79 26.86 19.05
N LYS A 349 16.46 26.02 18.26
CA LYS A 349 17.37 26.46 17.19
C LYS A 349 16.70 26.21 15.84
N THR A 350 16.76 27.18 14.94
CA THR A 350 16.12 27.13 13.62
C THR A 350 17.14 27.23 12.50
N TYR A 351 17.04 26.35 11.51
CA TYR A 351 17.77 26.39 10.24
C TYR A 351 16.79 26.65 9.12
N THR A 352 17.06 27.66 8.28
CA THR A 352 16.21 28.01 7.14
C THR A 352 16.67 27.27 5.90
N LYS A 353 15.73 26.66 5.16
CA LYS A 353 15.97 25.94 3.89
C LYS A 353 17.21 25.02 3.94
N PRO A 354 17.21 24.01 4.82
CA PRO A 354 18.35 23.10 4.94
C PRO A 354 18.56 22.32 3.63
N SER A 355 19.83 22.02 3.33
CA SER A 355 20.18 21.04 2.30
C SER A 355 19.92 19.62 2.81
N LEU A 356 19.91 18.63 1.90
CA LEU A 356 19.76 17.22 2.26
C LEU A 356 20.85 16.78 3.25
N GLU A 357 22.12 17.09 2.97
CA GLU A 357 23.24 16.78 3.87
C GLU A 357 23.08 17.45 5.25
N THR A 358 22.58 18.70 5.28
CA THR A 358 22.30 19.39 6.54
C THR A 358 21.16 18.71 7.30
N TYR A 359 20.13 18.26 6.61
CA TYR A 359 19.03 17.54 7.23
C TYR A 359 19.49 16.19 7.81
N GLU A 360 20.25 15.40 7.06
CA GLU A 360 20.80 14.12 7.52
C GLU A 360 21.67 14.30 8.76
N TYR A 361 22.56 15.30 8.76
CA TYR A 361 23.36 15.66 9.92
C TYR A 361 22.49 16.04 11.14
N LEU A 362 21.45 16.84 10.94
CA LEU A 362 20.55 17.24 12.02
C LEU A 362 19.73 16.06 12.54
N LEU A 363 19.31 15.16 11.66
CA LEU A 363 18.52 13.98 12.01
C LEU A 363 19.36 13.00 12.83
N GLU A 364 20.61 12.77 12.44
CA GLU A 364 21.55 11.91 13.16
C GLU A 364 21.83 12.44 14.59
N ASN A 365 21.97 13.76 14.75
CA ASN A 365 22.34 14.37 16.03
C ASN A 365 21.15 14.67 16.96
N HIS A 366 19.94 14.84 16.41
CA HIS A 366 18.79 15.33 17.18
C HIS A 366 17.56 14.41 17.13
N GLY A 367 17.54 13.41 16.25
CA GLY A 367 16.50 12.38 16.15
C GLY A 367 15.09 12.95 16.25
N ASP A 368 14.30 12.41 17.19
CA ASP A 368 12.89 12.76 17.39
C ASP A 368 12.63 14.22 17.78
N THR A 369 13.63 14.94 18.29
CA THR A 369 13.48 16.36 18.65
C THR A 369 13.56 17.29 17.45
N LEU A 370 13.95 16.77 16.28
CA LEU A 370 14.04 17.50 15.03
C LEU A 370 12.68 17.59 14.34
N HIS A 371 12.26 18.82 14.08
CA HIS A 371 11.03 19.14 13.37
C HIS A 371 11.33 19.92 12.09
N CYS A 372 11.13 19.28 10.95
CA CYS A 372 11.35 19.77 9.60
C CYS A 372 10.05 19.64 8.77
N PRO A 373 9.12 20.60 8.85
CA PRO A 373 7.87 20.50 8.11
C PRO A 373 8.11 20.52 6.60
N CYS A 374 7.49 19.54 5.93
CA CYS A 374 7.45 19.45 4.48
C CYS A 374 6.63 20.62 3.89
N SER A 375 7.14 21.29 2.87
CA SER A 375 6.45 22.42 2.23
C SER A 375 5.26 21.96 1.39
N ILE A 376 5.32 20.73 0.88
CA ILE A 376 4.25 20.09 0.11
C ILE A 376 3.74 18.90 0.92
N THR A 377 2.47 18.94 1.34
CA THR A 377 1.86 17.87 2.15
C THR A 377 1.28 16.74 1.31
N SER A 378 1.16 16.93 -0.01
CA SER A 378 0.66 15.92 -0.95
C SER A 378 1.36 16.09 -2.31
N SER A 379 1.99 15.02 -2.79
CA SER A 379 2.65 14.95 -4.08
C SER A 379 2.32 13.62 -4.76
N THR A 380 2.32 13.61 -6.09
CA THR A 380 2.23 12.37 -6.86
C THR A 380 3.51 11.54 -6.66
N TYR A 381 3.34 10.24 -6.38
CA TYR A 381 4.45 9.33 -6.13
C TYR A 381 5.40 9.20 -7.33
N GLY A 382 4.89 9.35 -8.56
CA GLY A 382 5.68 9.33 -9.80
C GLY A 382 6.83 10.35 -9.87
N LYS A 383 6.91 11.34 -8.95
CA LYS A 383 8.05 12.26 -8.86
C LYS A 383 9.31 11.65 -8.25
N TYR A 384 9.17 10.58 -7.48
CA TYR A 384 10.28 9.97 -6.72
C TYR A 384 10.19 8.43 -6.65
N ILE A 385 9.14 7.83 -7.20
CA ILE A 385 9.02 6.38 -7.40
C ILE A 385 8.85 6.14 -8.90
N LYS A 386 9.70 5.27 -9.46
CA LYS A 386 9.63 4.81 -10.84
C LYS A 386 9.31 3.32 -10.83
N ILE A 387 8.30 2.89 -11.58
CA ILE A 387 7.91 1.47 -11.70
C ILE A 387 8.20 1.04 -13.15
N GLU A 388 8.95 -0.04 -13.31
CA GLU A 388 9.34 -0.60 -14.62
C GLU A 388 9.10 -2.12 -14.60
N PRO A 389 7.87 -2.58 -14.87
CA PRO A 389 7.59 -4.00 -14.89
C PRO A 389 8.28 -4.68 -16.07
N ILE A 390 8.67 -5.93 -15.88
CA ILE A 390 9.09 -6.82 -16.97
C ILE A 390 7.86 -7.63 -17.37
N PHE A 391 7.36 -7.40 -18.58
CA PHE A 391 6.25 -8.17 -19.13
C PHE A 391 6.71 -9.54 -19.64
N HIS A 392 5.77 -10.49 -19.69
CA HIS A 392 5.94 -11.82 -20.26
C HIS A 392 6.45 -11.70 -21.70
N GLN A 393 7.40 -12.55 -22.09
CA GLN A 393 8.11 -12.46 -23.38
C GLN A 393 7.17 -12.39 -24.58
N VAL A 394 6.01 -13.05 -24.51
CA VAL A 394 4.98 -13.01 -25.56
C VAL A 394 4.59 -11.57 -25.94
N CYS A 395 4.57 -10.64 -24.98
CA CYS A 395 4.22 -9.23 -25.18
C CYS A 395 5.29 -8.39 -25.91
N SER A 396 6.43 -9.00 -26.26
CA SER A 396 7.46 -8.40 -27.13
C SER A 396 7.85 -9.32 -28.30
N SER A 397 7.16 -10.46 -28.43
CA SER A 397 7.45 -11.48 -29.43
C SER A 397 6.84 -11.15 -30.79
N GLN A 398 7.28 -11.87 -31.82
CA GLN A 398 6.71 -11.75 -33.16
C GLN A 398 5.24 -12.18 -33.23
N PHE A 399 4.76 -12.99 -32.27
CA PHE A 399 3.37 -13.51 -32.24
C PHE A 399 2.31 -12.42 -32.09
N ILE A 400 2.65 -11.26 -31.49
CA ILE A 400 1.74 -10.12 -31.37
C ILE A 400 2.11 -8.95 -32.28
N SER A 401 3.12 -9.13 -33.14
CA SER A 401 3.62 -8.05 -34.00
C SER A 401 2.59 -7.63 -35.06
N ASN A 402 2.67 -6.37 -35.48
CA ASN A 402 1.84 -5.84 -36.58
C ASN A 402 2.08 -6.59 -37.90
N GLU A 403 3.29 -7.08 -38.14
CA GLU A 403 3.64 -7.86 -39.33
C GLU A 403 2.87 -9.18 -39.35
N TRP A 404 2.83 -9.90 -38.23
CA TRP A 404 2.02 -11.11 -38.10
C TRP A 404 0.53 -10.81 -38.27
N ARG A 405 0.03 -9.73 -37.65
CA ARG A 405 -1.36 -9.29 -37.80
C ARG A 405 -1.69 -8.96 -39.25
N ILE A 406 -0.83 -8.25 -39.97
CA ILE A 406 -1.08 -7.92 -41.38
C ILE A 406 -0.99 -9.20 -42.23
N ASN A 407 0.07 -9.99 -42.13
CA ASN A 407 0.23 -11.20 -42.94
C ASN A 407 -0.87 -12.24 -42.70
N THR A 408 -1.36 -12.36 -41.46
CA THR A 408 -2.56 -13.16 -41.19
C THR A 408 -3.82 -12.47 -41.71
N THR A 409 -4.08 -11.20 -41.41
CA THR A 409 -5.38 -10.56 -41.68
C THR A 409 -5.56 -10.07 -43.13
N THR A 410 -4.57 -9.44 -43.77
CA THR A 410 -4.69 -8.94 -45.16
C THR A 410 -4.68 -10.05 -46.20
N GLY A 411 -4.06 -11.21 -45.90
CA GLY A 411 -4.19 -12.42 -46.71
C GLY A 411 -5.56 -13.09 -46.58
N LEU A 412 -6.19 -12.99 -45.41
CA LEU A 412 -7.49 -13.62 -45.09
C LEU A 412 -8.70 -12.91 -45.70
N VAL A 413 -8.64 -11.58 -45.88
CA VAL A 413 -9.83 -10.76 -46.23
C VAL A 413 -10.06 -10.65 -47.74
N SER A 414 -9.03 -10.82 -48.57
CA SER A 414 -9.14 -10.57 -50.02
C SER A 414 -9.89 -11.67 -50.79
N ASN A 415 -10.04 -12.89 -50.22
CA ASN A 415 -10.76 -14.00 -50.87
C ASN A 415 -11.38 -14.98 -49.85
N LEU A 416 -12.35 -14.50 -49.07
CA LEU A 416 -13.10 -15.29 -48.07
C LEU A 416 -13.76 -16.57 -48.63
N SER A 417 -14.02 -16.64 -49.94
CA SER A 417 -14.59 -17.80 -50.63
C SER A 417 -13.59 -18.95 -50.89
N ASN A 418 -12.28 -18.65 -50.94
CA ASN A 418 -11.24 -19.66 -51.20
C ASN A 418 -10.66 -20.25 -49.91
N TYR A 419 -10.92 -19.62 -48.77
CA TYR A 419 -10.42 -20.07 -47.48
C TYR A 419 -11.33 -21.14 -46.90
N ASP A 420 -10.79 -22.36 -46.79
CA ASP A 420 -11.45 -23.48 -46.12
C ASP A 420 -11.80 -23.07 -44.68
N ARG A 421 -13.04 -23.35 -44.23
CA ARG A 421 -13.49 -23.14 -42.84
C ARG A 421 -12.54 -23.75 -41.80
N ARG A 422 -11.65 -24.65 -42.22
CA ARG A 422 -10.68 -25.38 -41.42
C ARG A 422 -9.26 -24.78 -41.36
N ASP A 423 -9.00 -23.63 -41.98
CA ASP A 423 -7.68 -22.99 -41.90
C ASP A 423 -7.37 -22.54 -40.46
N TYR A 424 -6.37 -23.18 -39.85
CA TYR A 424 -5.94 -22.91 -38.47
C TYR A 424 -5.56 -21.44 -38.23
N ARG A 425 -5.04 -20.76 -39.25
CA ARG A 425 -4.58 -19.37 -39.14
C ARG A 425 -5.71 -18.43 -38.76
N ARG A 426 -6.94 -18.73 -39.17
CA ARG A 426 -8.13 -17.97 -38.77
C ARG A 426 -8.34 -18.03 -37.25
N PHE A 427 -8.19 -19.21 -36.64
CA PHE A 427 -8.39 -19.40 -35.20
C PHE A 427 -7.22 -18.89 -34.37
N LEU A 428 -6.00 -19.17 -34.81
CA LEU A 428 -4.78 -18.68 -34.19
C LEU A 428 -4.72 -17.13 -34.23
N SER A 429 -5.17 -16.50 -35.32
CA SER A 429 -5.20 -15.03 -35.44
C SER A 429 -6.07 -14.37 -34.38
N ALA A 430 -7.23 -14.95 -34.02
CA ALA A 430 -8.10 -14.41 -32.98
C ALA A 430 -7.45 -14.50 -31.59
N HIS A 431 -6.82 -15.63 -31.24
CA HIS A 431 -6.11 -15.80 -29.97
C HIS A 431 -4.94 -14.83 -29.84
N LEU A 432 -4.20 -14.61 -30.94
CA LEU A 432 -3.08 -13.68 -30.97
C LEU A 432 -3.53 -12.21 -30.91
N GLN A 433 -4.72 -11.89 -31.45
CA GLN A 433 -5.34 -10.57 -31.25
C GLN A 433 -5.74 -10.34 -29.79
N TYR A 434 -6.30 -11.35 -29.10
CA TYR A 434 -6.55 -11.26 -27.65
C TYR A 434 -5.25 -11.02 -26.88
N LEU A 435 -4.17 -11.78 -27.18
CA LEU A 435 -2.86 -11.58 -26.56
C LEU A 435 -2.33 -10.18 -26.75
N ALA A 436 -2.36 -9.66 -27.99
CA ALA A 436 -1.89 -8.32 -28.29
C ALA A 436 -2.67 -7.26 -27.50
N GLY A 437 -4.01 -7.33 -27.52
CA GLY A 437 -4.86 -6.39 -26.80
C GLY A 437 -4.66 -6.44 -25.28
N LEU A 438 -4.46 -7.62 -24.71
CA LEU A 438 -4.20 -7.79 -23.28
C LEU A 438 -2.81 -7.29 -22.87
N CYS A 439 -1.77 -7.54 -23.68
CA CYS A 439 -0.45 -6.97 -23.46
C CYS A 439 -0.49 -5.43 -23.49
N ASP A 440 -1.21 -4.84 -24.45
CA ASP A 440 -1.41 -3.38 -24.54
C ASP A 440 -2.18 -2.84 -23.34
N LEU A 441 -3.25 -3.52 -22.93
CA LEU A 441 -4.07 -3.12 -21.78
C LEU A 441 -3.29 -3.20 -20.46
N SER A 442 -2.50 -4.26 -20.26
CA SER A 442 -1.61 -4.39 -19.11
C SER A 442 -0.61 -3.24 -19.04
N ASN A 443 0.04 -2.91 -20.17
CA ASN A 443 0.98 -1.80 -20.24
C ASN A 443 0.32 -0.45 -19.95
N GLN A 444 -0.86 -0.20 -20.54
CA GLN A 444 -1.65 1.00 -20.26
C GLN A 444 -2.08 1.10 -18.79
N SER A 445 -2.46 -0.02 -18.17
CA SER A 445 -2.89 -0.07 -16.78
C SER A 445 -1.77 0.32 -15.82
N VAL A 446 -0.53 -0.10 -16.11
CA VAL A 446 0.65 0.33 -15.34
C VAL A 446 0.94 1.81 -15.57
N ASN A 447 0.94 2.26 -16.83
CA ASN A 447 1.27 3.65 -17.19
C ASN A 447 0.21 4.67 -16.74
N ALA A 448 -1.06 4.28 -16.57
CA ALA A 448 -2.10 5.17 -16.07
C ALA A 448 -1.90 5.57 -14.60
N PHE A 449 -1.06 4.84 -13.86
CA PHE A 449 -0.79 5.10 -12.45
C PHE A 449 0.54 5.83 -12.21
N ILE A 450 1.51 5.67 -13.11
CA ILE A 450 2.77 6.43 -13.12
C ILE A 450 2.49 7.87 -13.55
#